data_AF-A0AAV8R445-F1
#
_entry.id   AF-A0AAV8R445-F1
#
_cell.length_a   1.000
_cell.length_b   1.000
_cell.length_c   1.000
_cell.angle_alpha   90.00
_cell.angle_beta   90.00
_cell.angle_gamma   90.00
#
_symmetry.space_group_name_H-M   'P 1'
#
loop_
_entity.id
_entity.type
_entity.pdbx_description
1 polymer ?
#
loop_
_entity_poly.entity_id
_entity_poly.type
_entity_poly.pdbx_seq_one_letter_code
_entity_poly.pdbx_strand_id
1 'polypeptide(L)'
;MGEGKLLWILALTVFFHSVSPHGNSEGRPASPSNSCFVDDDEECDATVRGFNGSIVGFPGSPFRPLPSRRVFNVEDYGAKGDGTDDSQAFGEAWRAACNSSSSALLLVPENNKYSLKPVVFSGPCRAHMTVMIKGTLEASSNRSDWNEDNIRYWILFDGIRNLVVRGGGTVDGNGHVWWQRSCKRNTSLPCIDAPTALFFNSCKNLVVEGLVVKDSQQMHVVFRRCTDVKASKLTISAPESSPNTDGIHVTGSKSILIKDCIIETGDDCISIVSGSRRVIATRIVCGPGHGISIGSLGANNTRAHVSKVLVDKVVLKGTTNGVRIKTWQGGHGYAKHIKFQNVFMHDVRNPIVINQNYCDSRIPCHEQSSAVAVSSVIYRNIKGTSASEMAMEFDCSRSHPCGHIVLQEIELVGEGGAPATSFCRFFQWVEIGKIIPAPCA
;
A
#
# COMPACT_ATOMS: atom_id res chain seq x y z
N MET A 1 -54.24 23.90 11.76
CA MET A 1 -54.18 24.60 13.05
C MET A 1 -52.71 24.85 13.37
N GLY A 2 -52.33 26.13 13.51
CA GLY A 2 -51.01 26.66 13.95
C GLY A 2 -49.86 26.49 12.95
N GLU A 3 -49.47 27.48 12.12
CA GLU A 3 -48.72 28.72 12.43
C GLU A 3 -47.38 28.45 13.14
N GLY A 4 -46.21 29.00 12.78
CA GLY A 4 -45.83 29.98 11.77
C GLY A 4 -44.34 30.32 11.90
N LYS A 5 -43.71 30.61 10.76
CA LYS A 5 -42.60 31.57 10.47
C LYS A 5 -41.68 32.02 11.63
N LEU A 6 -40.35 32.03 11.40
CA LEU A 6 -39.62 33.29 11.19
C LEU A 6 -38.22 33.11 10.57
N LEU A 7 -37.99 33.90 9.53
CA LEU A 7 -36.73 34.23 8.88
C LEU A 7 -36.03 35.34 9.67
N TRP A 8 -34.69 35.37 9.73
CA TRP A 8 -33.94 36.63 9.80
C TRP A 8 -32.69 36.57 8.92
N ILE A 9 -32.60 37.60 8.09
CA ILE A 9 -31.47 38.04 7.25
C ILE A 9 -30.74 39.14 8.03
N LEU A 10 -29.41 39.22 7.94
CA LEU A 10 -28.70 40.50 7.83
C LEU A 10 -27.24 40.28 7.40
N ALA A 11 -26.91 40.90 6.27
CA ALA A 11 -25.57 41.19 5.80
C ALA A 11 -25.09 42.52 6.43
N LEU A 12 -23.78 42.74 6.57
CA LEU A 12 -23.18 44.03 6.20
C LEU A 12 -21.64 43.96 6.11
N THR A 13 -21.15 44.86 5.27
CA THR A 13 -19.85 44.95 4.61
C THR A 13 -19.03 46.12 5.20
N VAL A 14 -17.72 46.18 4.89
CA VAL A 14 -16.93 47.39 4.46
C VAL A 14 -15.63 47.71 5.25
N PHE A 15 -14.51 47.63 4.50
CA PHE A 15 -13.27 48.47 4.33
C PHE A 15 -12.68 49.32 5.50
N PHE A 16 -11.38 49.73 5.58
CA PHE A 16 -10.36 50.22 4.62
C PHE A 16 -8.92 50.11 5.21
N HIS A 17 -7.90 50.02 4.33
CA HIS A 17 -6.54 50.62 4.27
C HIS A 17 -5.92 51.29 5.54
N SER A 18 -4.61 51.31 5.83
CA SER A 18 -3.48 51.67 4.96
C SER A 18 -2.11 51.55 5.70
N VAL A 19 -1.05 51.18 4.97
CA VAL A 19 0.28 51.88 4.89
C VAL A 19 1.29 51.79 6.06
N SER A 20 2.49 51.26 5.73
CA SER A 20 3.80 51.40 6.40
C SER A 20 4.41 52.82 6.24
N PRO A 21 5.49 53.20 6.95
CA PRO A 21 6.82 53.03 6.35
C PRO A 21 8.05 52.88 7.29
N HIS A 22 9.08 52.22 6.75
CA HIS A 22 10.55 52.43 6.75
C HIS A 22 11.43 52.73 7.98
N GLY A 23 12.60 52.06 7.97
CA GLY A 23 13.90 52.46 8.56
C GLY A 23 14.81 51.26 8.91
N ASN A 24 15.46 50.56 7.97
CA ASN A 24 16.84 50.69 7.42
C ASN A 24 18.05 50.55 8.39
N SER A 25 18.86 49.50 8.19
CA SER A 25 20.35 49.47 8.07
C SER A 25 20.81 48.01 7.85
N GLU A 26 21.25 47.63 6.64
CA GLU A 26 22.66 47.45 6.17
C GLU A 26 23.42 46.30 6.87
N GLY A 27 24.07 45.32 6.21
CA GLY A 27 24.56 45.20 4.84
C GLY A 27 24.92 43.75 4.39
N ARG A 28 25.26 43.68 3.09
CA ARG A 28 25.49 42.58 2.10
C ARG A 28 26.77 41.71 2.34
N PRO A 29 27.13 40.69 1.50
CA PRO A 29 26.65 40.28 0.15
C PRO A 29 26.25 38.79 0.00
N ALA A 30 25.26 38.41 -0.83
CA ALA A 30 25.20 38.27 -2.30
C ALA A 30 25.96 37.05 -2.89
N SER A 31 25.16 36.22 -3.57
CA SER A 31 25.28 34.87 -4.16
C SER A 31 26.40 34.62 -5.19
N PRO A 32 26.55 33.39 -5.72
CA PRO A 32 25.71 33.01 -6.86
C PRO A 32 25.13 31.58 -6.83
N SER A 33 23.98 31.49 -7.47
CA SER A 33 23.37 30.32 -8.10
C SER A 33 24.35 29.57 -9.00
N ASN A 34 24.18 28.24 -9.09
CA ASN A 34 24.37 27.51 -10.35
C ASN A 34 23.43 26.32 -10.40
N SER A 35 22.40 26.45 -11.23
CA SER A 35 21.77 25.35 -11.95
C SER A 35 22.74 24.86 -13.03
N CYS A 36 22.90 23.55 -13.20
CA CYS A 36 23.09 22.91 -14.51
C CYS A 36 22.90 21.40 -14.38
N PHE A 37 21.96 20.89 -15.18
CA PHE A 37 21.96 19.54 -15.71
C PHE A 37 23.18 19.37 -16.62
N VAL A 38 23.91 18.26 -16.50
CA VAL A 38 24.52 17.58 -17.65
C VAL A 38 24.61 16.09 -17.31
N ASP A 39 24.11 15.27 -18.23
CA ASP A 39 24.42 13.86 -18.41
C ASP A 39 25.93 13.66 -18.63
N ASP A 40 26.48 12.53 -18.20
CA ASP A 40 27.29 11.65 -19.05
C ASP A 40 27.80 10.45 -18.27
N ASP A 41 27.68 9.29 -18.93
CA ASP A 41 28.31 8.03 -18.62
C ASP A 41 29.84 8.18 -18.58
N GLU A 42 30.50 7.75 -17.51
CA GLU A 42 31.84 7.17 -17.66
C GLU A 42 32.19 6.18 -16.55
N GLU A 43 32.60 5.02 -17.03
CA GLU A 43 33.05 3.81 -16.37
C GLU A 43 34.36 4.07 -15.62
N CYS A 44 34.38 3.92 -14.30
CA CYS A 44 35.62 3.98 -13.51
C CYS A 44 36.17 2.57 -13.29
N ASP A 45 37.07 2.15 -14.19
CA ASP A 45 38.01 1.06 -13.99
C ASP A 45 39.08 1.48 -12.97
N ALA A 46 39.22 0.69 -11.89
CA ALA A 46 40.11 0.99 -10.79
C ALA A 46 41.40 0.15 -10.90
N THR A 47 42.41 0.68 -11.57
CA THR A 47 43.78 0.17 -11.47
C THR A 47 44.36 0.42 -10.08
N VAL A 48 44.72 -0.67 -9.40
CA VAL A 48 45.46 -0.69 -8.14
C VAL A 48 46.92 -0.28 -8.39
N ARG A 49 47.37 0.80 -7.74
CA ARG A 49 48.80 1.06 -7.50
C ARG A 49 49.03 1.27 -6.00
N GLY A 50 49.92 0.44 -5.46
CA GLY A 50 50.24 0.39 -4.05
C GLY A 50 50.94 1.65 -3.55
N PHE A 51 50.61 2.02 -2.31
CA PHE A 51 51.34 2.98 -1.52
C PHE A 51 51.80 2.33 -0.22
N ASN A 52 53.11 2.39 0.01
CA ASN A 52 53.79 1.98 1.22
C ASN A 52 53.71 3.10 2.27
N GLY A 53 53.20 2.75 3.45
CA GLY A 53 53.61 3.22 4.79
C GLY A 53 53.76 4.72 5.08
N SER A 54 52.84 5.26 5.88
CA SER A 54 53.15 5.92 7.18
C SER A 54 51.84 6.20 7.94
N ILE A 55 51.67 5.54 9.09
CA ILE A 55 50.51 5.69 9.97
C ILE A 55 50.71 6.96 10.80
N VAL A 56 49.97 8.01 10.46
CA VAL A 56 49.79 9.19 11.30
C VAL A 56 48.48 8.99 12.07
N GLY A 57 48.56 8.84 13.38
CA GLY A 57 47.41 8.62 14.25
C GLY A 57 46.48 9.83 14.29
N PHE A 58 45.27 9.69 13.73
CA PHE A 58 44.19 10.63 13.96
C PHE A 58 43.66 10.45 15.39
N PRO A 59 43.38 11.54 16.14
CA PRO A 59 42.76 11.43 17.45
C PRO A 59 41.38 10.81 17.29
N GLY A 60 41.15 9.71 18.04
CA GLY A 60 39.91 8.96 18.00
C GLY A 60 38.70 9.85 18.24
N SER A 61 37.76 9.83 17.30
CA SER A 61 36.41 10.33 17.53
C SER A 61 35.85 9.68 18.81
N PRO A 62 35.24 10.45 19.73
CA PRO A 62 34.64 9.86 20.92
C PRO A 62 33.56 8.88 20.46
N PHE A 63 33.73 7.61 20.83
CA PHE A 63 32.71 6.58 20.68
C PHE A 63 31.41 7.11 21.32
N ARG A 64 30.47 7.58 20.51
CA ARG A 64 29.09 7.77 20.97
C ARG A 64 28.60 6.36 21.33
N PRO A 65 28.25 6.08 22.59
CA PRO A 65 27.63 4.82 22.94
C PRO A 65 26.40 4.65 22.05
N LEU A 66 26.27 3.50 21.40
CA LEU A 66 25.00 3.15 20.76
C LEU A 66 23.91 3.33 21.82
N PRO A 67 22.79 4.00 21.50
CA PRO A 67 21.74 4.24 22.48
C PRO A 67 21.34 2.91 23.10
N SER A 68 21.40 2.84 24.44
CA SER A 68 21.09 1.63 25.20
C SER A 68 19.67 1.19 24.86
N ARG A 69 19.54 0.11 24.08
CA ARG A 69 18.23 -0.44 23.71
C ARG A 69 17.76 -1.37 24.82
N ARG A 70 16.62 -1.06 25.44
CA ARG A 70 16.01 -1.99 26.42
C ARG A 70 15.24 -3.07 25.68
N VAL A 71 15.45 -4.32 26.08
CA VAL A 71 14.78 -5.49 25.52
C VAL A 71 13.63 -5.86 26.45
N PHE A 72 12.47 -6.13 25.85
CA PHE A 72 11.25 -6.60 26.49
C PHE A 72 10.90 -7.91 25.80
N ASN A 73 11.32 -9.05 26.34
CA ASN A 73 10.97 -10.36 25.79
C ASN A 73 9.55 -10.71 26.23
N VAL A 74 8.67 -11.10 25.30
CA VAL A 74 7.28 -11.47 25.63
C VAL A 74 7.18 -12.63 26.63
N GLU A 75 8.18 -13.52 26.66
CA GLU A 75 8.26 -14.62 27.63
C GLU A 75 8.48 -14.13 29.07
N ASP A 76 9.18 -13.00 29.26
CA ASP A 76 9.37 -12.38 30.59
C ASP A 76 8.05 -11.83 31.15
N TYR A 77 7.02 -11.71 30.29
CA TYR A 77 5.66 -11.28 30.63
C TYR A 77 4.66 -12.44 30.62
N GLY A 78 5.15 -13.68 30.55
CA GLY A 78 4.33 -14.89 30.69
C GLY A 78 3.81 -15.50 29.39
N ALA A 79 4.31 -15.06 28.23
CA ALA A 79 4.02 -15.75 26.98
C ALA A 79 4.70 -17.14 26.99
N LYS A 80 3.96 -18.18 26.62
CA LYS A 80 4.40 -19.58 26.74
C LYS A 80 4.65 -20.24 25.39
N GLY A 81 3.88 -19.87 24.37
CA GLY A 81 3.96 -20.53 23.06
C GLY A 81 3.59 -22.03 23.10
N ASP A 82 2.78 -22.44 24.08
CA ASP A 82 2.33 -23.83 24.30
C ASP A 82 0.96 -24.12 23.64
N GLY A 83 0.47 -23.19 22.82
CA GLY A 83 -0.84 -23.23 22.18
C GLY A 83 -1.95 -22.54 22.98
N THR A 84 -1.70 -22.13 24.23
CA THR A 84 -2.63 -21.29 25.00
C THR A 84 -2.55 -19.82 24.60
N ASP A 85 -3.53 -19.01 25.01
CA ASP A 85 -3.64 -17.59 24.65
C ASP A 85 -2.54 -16.74 25.30
N ASP A 86 -1.64 -16.20 24.48
CA ASP A 86 -0.51 -15.37 24.89
C ASP A 86 -0.81 -13.85 24.82
N SER A 87 -2.03 -13.47 24.45
CA SER A 87 -2.39 -12.07 24.14
C SER A 87 -2.16 -11.11 25.30
N GLN A 88 -2.43 -11.56 26.53
CA GLN A 88 -2.22 -10.74 27.72
C GLN A 88 -0.73 -10.42 27.93
N ALA A 89 0.14 -11.42 27.82
CA ALA A 89 1.58 -11.26 27.95
C ALA A 89 2.14 -10.28 26.92
N PHE A 90 1.69 -10.39 25.67
CA PHE A 90 2.05 -9.45 24.61
C PHE A 90 1.58 -8.01 24.90
N GLY A 91 0.36 -7.84 25.40
CA GLY A 91 -0.17 -6.54 25.79
C GLY A 91 0.60 -5.89 26.95
N GLU A 92 1.02 -6.69 27.94
CA GLU A 92 1.82 -6.23 29.08
C GLU A 92 3.25 -5.85 28.66
N ALA A 93 3.90 -6.72 27.87
CA ALA A 93 5.22 -6.46 27.31
C ALA A 93 5.23 -5.20 26.43
N TRP A 94 4.22 -5.02 25.57
CA TRP A 94 4.06 -3.80 24.77
C TRP A 94 3.92 -2.56 25.65
N ARG A 95 3.07 -2.59 26.68
CA ARG A 95 2.85 -1.45 27.57
C ARG A 95 4.12 -1.04 28.29
N ALA A 96 4.89 -2.00 28.78
CA ALA A 96 6.17 -1.76 29.41
C ALA A 96 7.19 -1.16 28.42
N ALA A 97 7.28 -1.72 27.22
CA ALA A 97 8.19 -1.25 26.18
C ALA A 97 7.85 0.17 25.70
N CYS A 98 6.57 0.44 25.42
CA CYS A 98 6.08 1.72 24.93
C CYS A 98 6.23 2.85 25.97
N ASN A 99 6.21 2.51 27.27
CA ASN A 99 6.48 3.44 28.38
C ASN A 99 7.97 3.63 28.71
N SER A 100 8.88 2.95 28.01
CA SER A 100 10.31 3.11 28.22
C SER A 100 10.79 4.50 27.79
N SER A 101 11.64 5.13 28.61
CA SER A 101 12.31 6.39 28.26
C SER A 101 13.47 6.20 27.27
N SER A 102 13.94 4.97 27.08
CA SER A 102 14.98 4.59 26.12
C SER A 102 14.37 3.87 24.92
N SER A 103 15.07 3.80 23.80
CA SER A 103 14.63 2.99 22.66
C SER A 103 14.35 1.56 23.12
N ALA A 104 13.17 1.05 22.79
CA ALA A 104 12.69 -0.22 23.27
C ALA A 104 12.58 -1.24 22.13
N LEU A 105 12.93 -2.47 22.44
CA LEU A 105 12.73 -3.63 21.59
C LEU A 105 11.79 -4.61 22.27
N LEU A 106 10.59 -4.79 21.70
CA LEU A 106 9.74 -5.92 22.01
C LEU A 106 10.26 -7.14 21.22
N LEU A 107 10.70 -8.19 21.90
CA LEU A 107 11.23 -9.41 21.30
C LEU A 107 10.17 -10.50 21.34
N VAL A 108 9.89 -11.09 20.18
CA VAL A 108 9.18 -12.38 20.05
C VAL A 108 10.24 -13.42 19.66
N PRO A 109 10.68 -14.27 20.58
CA PRO A 109 11.77 -15.23 20.36
C PRO A 109 11.52 -16.20 19.21
N GLU A 110 12.60 -16.69 18.61
CA GLU A 110 12.58 -17.78 17.63
C GLU A 110 12.12 -19.11 18.27
N ASN A 111 11.83 -20.11 17.43
CA ASN A 111 11.45 -21.48 17.79
C ASN A 111 10.10 -21.66 18.50
N ASN A 112 9.48 -20.59 18.99
CA ASN A 112 8.16 -20.64 19.61
C ASN A 112 7.05 -20.12 18.67
N LYS A 113 5.84 -20.65 18.90
CA LYS A 113 4.61 -20.28 18.21
C LYS A 113 3.61 -19.78 19.24
N TYR A 114 3.29 -18.49 19.17
CA TYR A 114 2.44 -17.81 20.15
C TYR A 114 1.03 -17.64 19.60
N SER A 115 0.03 -18.14 20.32
CA SER A 115 -1.37 -18.01 19.94
C SER A 115 -1.94 -16.69 20.44
N LEU A 116 -2.37 -15.83 19.53
CA LEU A 116 -2.90 -14.51 19.86
C LEU A 116 -4.36 -14.39 19.42
N LYS A 117 -5.22 -13.98 20.35
CA LYS A 117 -6.49 -13.31 20.10
C LYS A 117 -6.23 -11.92 19.51
N PRO A 118 -7.28 -11.16 19.10
CA PRO A 118 -7.09 -9.78 18.67
C PRO A 118 -6.36 -8.93 19.72
N VAL A 119 -5.25 -8.30 19.31
CA VAL A 119 -4.39 -7.45 20.15
C VAL A 119 -4.25 -6.06 19.55
N VAL A 120 -4.23 -5.06 20.43
CA VAL A 120 -4.06 -3.65 20.06
C VAL A 120 -2.84 -3.08 20.76
N PHE A 121 -1.86 -2.68 19.96
CA PHE A 121 -0.65 -2.00 20.35
C PHE A 121 -0.80 -0.51 20.06
N SER A 122 -1.25 0.24 21.07
CA SER A 122 -1.49 1.69 20.94
C SER A 122 -0.27 2.51 21.35
N GLY A 123 -0.07 3.63 20.65
CA GLY A 123 0.79 4.74 21.06
C GLY A 123 0.03 5.88 21.74
N PRO A 124 0.66 7.05 21.94
CA PRO A 124 2.06 7.35 21.60
C PRO A 124 3.05 6.67 22.56
N CYS A 125 4.13 6.11 22.00
CA CYS A 125 5.25 5.59 22.81
C CYS A 125 6.24 6.71 23.13
N ARG A 126 6.89 6.61 24.30
CA ARG A 126 7.83 7.63 24.79
C ARG A 126 9.14 7.67 24.01
N ALA A 127 9.52 6.56 23.39
CA ALA A 127 10.74 6.42 22.61
C ALA A 127 10.51 5.59 21.33
N HIS A 128 11.57 5.45 20.53
CA HIS A 128 11.56 4.60 19.33
C HIS A 128 11.24 3.15 19.69
N MET A 129 10.30 2.56 18.94
CA MET A 129 9.85 1.18 19.14
C MET A 129 10.37 0.26 18.03
N THR A 130 10.96 -0.86 18.42
CA THR A 130 11.21 -1.99 17.51
C THR A 130 10.45 -3.21 17.99
N VAL A 131 9.60 -3.79 17.15
CA VAL A 131 9.04 -5.12 17.36
C VAL A 131 9.88 -6.09 16.53
N MET A 132 10.55 -7.01 17.21
CA MET A 132 11.40 -8.04 16.62
C MET A 132 10.68 -9.38 16.66
N ILE A 133 10.02 -9.73 15.57
CA ILE A 133 9.32 -10.99 15.39
C ILE A 133 10.30 -12.01 14.79
N LYS A 134 10.83 -12.91 15.64
CA LYS A 134 11.69 -14.02 15.23
C LYS A 134 10.93 -15.35 15.16
N GLY A 135 10.00 -15.57 16.09
CA GLY A 135 9.12 -16.74 16.12
C GLY A 135 7.90 -16.62 15.20
N THR A 136 6.90 -17.43 15.51
CA THR A 136 5.60 -17.42 14.82
C THR A 136 4.53 -16.82 15.72
N LEU A 137 3.78 -15.85 15.21
CA LEU A 137 2.49 -15.45 15.78
C LEU A 137 1.41 -16.19 15.01
N GLU A 138 0.47 -16.83 15.70
CA GLU A 138 -0.68 -17.47 15.08
C GLU A 138 -1.98 -16.89 15.62
N ALA A 139 -2.94 -16.61 14.74
CA ALA A 139 -4.24 -16.14 15.13
C ALA A 139 -5.11 -17.27 15.71
N SER A 140 -5.93 -16.93 16.70
CA SER A 140 -6.97 -17.84 17.18
C SER A 140 -7.85 -18.35 16.02
N SER A 141 -8.12 -19.66 16.02
CA SER A 141 -9.07 -20.29 15.10
C SER A 141 -10.53 -20.11 15.56
N ASN A 142 -10.75 -19.67 16.80
CA ASN A 142 -12.07 -19.45 17.35
C ASN A 142 -12.61 -18.07 16.95
N ARG A 143 -13.53 -18.04 15.99
CA ARG A 143 -14.17 -16.79 15.52
C ARG A 143 -14.85 -15.99 16.62
N SER A 144 -15.29 -16.61 17.71
CA SER A 144 -15.93 -15.92 18.84
C SER A 144 -14.95 -15.10 19.67
N ASP A 145 -13.64 -15.22 19.45
CA ASP A 145 -12.64 -14.33 20.06
C ASP A 145 -12.65 -12.92 19.43
N TRP A 146 -13.35 -12.76 18.30
CA TRP A 146 -13.64 -11.47 17.68
C TRP A 146 -15.10 -11.06 17.88
N ASN A 147 -15.30 -9.79 18.18
CA ASN A 147 -16.60 -9.14 18.32
C ASN A 147 -16.75 -8.01 17.29
N GLU A 148 -17.89 -7.34 17.27
CA GLU A 148 -18.19 -6.27 16.30
C GLU A 148 -17.18 -5.11 16.33
N ASP A 149 -16.58 -4.82 17.50
CA ASP A 149 -15.64 -3.71 17.69
C ASP A 149 -14.23 -4.01 17.16
N ASN A 150 -13.85 -5.28 17.08
CA ASN A 150 -12.50 -5.70 16.69
C ASN A 150 -12.44 -6.66 15.49
N ILE A 151 -13.57 -7.00 14.88
CA ILE A 151 -13.69 -7.96 13.76
C ILE A 151 -12.76 -7.66 12.59
N ARG A 152 -12.33 -6.40 12.44
CA ARG A 152 -11.52 -5.92 11.31
C ARG A 152 -10.02 -6.18 11.46
N TYR A 153 -9.52 -6.46 12.66
CA TYR A 153 -8.08 -6.54 12.90
C TYR A 153 -7.72 -7.67 13.85
N TRP A 154 -6.60 -8.32 13.57
CA TRP A 154 -5.96 -9.25 14.49
C TRP A 154 -4.86 -8.54 15.28
N ILE A 155 -3.79 -8.07 14.61
CA ILE A 155 -2.73 -7.28 15.25
C ILE A 155 -2.82 -5.84 14.77
N LEU A 156 -3.29 -4.95 15.64
CA LEU A 156 -3.43 -3.52 15.36
C LEU A 156 -2.30 -2.72 16.01
N PHE A 157 -1.56 -1.96 15.20
CA PHE A 157 -0.66 -0.90 15.65
C PHE A 157 -1.33 0.46 15.42
N ASP A 158 -1.65 1.19 16.48
CA ASP A 158 -2.45 2.41 16.41
C ASP A 158 -1.74 3.66 16.94
N GLY A 159 -1.60 4.67 16.09
CA GLY A 159 -1.13 6.00 16.50
C GLY A 159 0.35 6.08 16.90
N ILE A 160 1.20 5.20 16.38
CA ILE A 160 2.61 5.11 16.78
C ILE A 160 3.52 5.91 15.84
N ARG A 161 4.52 6.59 16.41
CA ARG A 161 5.58 7.28 15.66
C ARG A 161 6.90 6.53 15.83
N ASN A 162 7.71 6.46 14.78
CA ASN A 162 9.04 5.82 14.80
C ASN A 162 8.97 4.34 15.21
N LEU A 163 8.14 3.57 14.48
CA LEU A 163 7.95 2.14 14.69
C LEU A 163 8.70 1.34 13.63
N VAL A 164 9.42 0.31 14.07
CA VAL A 164 10.02 -0.71 13.20
C VAL A 164 9.45 -2.07 13.58
N VAL A 165 8.80 -2.76 12.66
CA VAL A 165 8.34 -4.16 12.82
C VAL A 165 9.14 -5.03 11.85
N ARG A 166 9.93 -5.97 12.38
CA ARG A 166 10.84 -6.80 11.58
C ARG A 166 11.18 -8.09 12.28
N GLY A 167 11.94 -8.98 11.63
CA GLY A 167 12.71 -10.00 12.35
C GLY A 167 12.91 -11.32 11.63
N GLY A 168 12.26 -11.56 10.49
CA GLY A 168 12.32 -12.82 9.75
C GLY A 168 11.25 -13.83 10.16
N GLY A 169 10.53 -13.59 11.25
CA GLY A 169 9.49 -14.47 11.75
C GLY A 169 8.18 -14.42 10.96
N THR A 170 7.23 -15.23 11.41
CA THR A 170 5.97 -15.50 10.71
C THR A 170 4.79 -14.91 11.45
N VAL A 171 3.86 -14.31 10.70
CA VAL A 171 2.53 -13.88 11.16
C VAL A 171 1.51 -14.73 10.39
N ASP A 172 0.96 -15.74 11.06
CA ASP A 172 0.02 -16.72 10.51
C ASP A 172 -1.41 -16.35 10.92
N GLY A 173 -2.21 -15.90 9.95
CA GLY A 173 -3.59 -15.49 10.19
C GLY A 173 -4.57 -16.65 10.38
N ASN A 174 -4.17 -17.90 10.15
CA ASN A 174 -5.05 -19.07 10.33
C ASN A 174 -6.43 -18.90 9.66
N GLY A 175 -6.44 -18.34 8.44
CA GLY A 175 -7.63 -17.77 7.80
C GLY A 175 -8.69 -18.76 7.32
N HIS A 176 -8.37 -20.06 7.27
CA HIS A 176 -9.24 -21.09 6.69
C HIS A 176 -10.69 -21.08 7.24
N VAL A 177 -10.87 -20.94 8.56
CA VAL A 177 -12.20 -20.90 9.21
C VAL A 177 -13.02 -19.68 8.76
N TRP A 178 -12.34 -18.57 8.44
CA TRP A 178 -12.98 -17.36 7.94
C TRP A 178 -13.40 -17.53 6.47
N TRP A 179 -12.50 -18.07 5.65
CA TRP A 179 -12.76 -18.27 4.22
C TRP A 179 -13.95 -19.21 3.97
N GLN A 180 -14.07 -20.30 4.73
CA GLN A 180 -15.20 -21.24 4.61
C GLN A 180 -16.57 -20.59 4.85
N ARG A 181 -16.61 -19.48 5.61
CA ARG A 181 -17.84 -18.77 5.96
C ARG A 181 -18.00 -17.44 5.23
N SER A 182 -17.20 -17.20 4.20
CA SER A 182 -17.29 -15.99 3.37
C SER A 182 -18.43 -16.08 2.37
N CYS A 183 -19.18 -14.99 2.21
CA CYS A 183 -20.19 -14.86 1.17
C CYS A 183 -19.61 -14.94 -0.26
N LYS A 184 -18.30 -14.69 -0.41
CA LYS A 184 -17.60 -14.82 -1.70
C LYS A 184 -17.35 -16.28 -2.09
N ARG A 185 -17.40 -17.22 -1.13
CA ARG A 185 -17.42 -18.66 -1.42
C ARG A 185 -18.83 -19.23 -1.50
N ASN A 186 -19.73 -18.76 -0.64
CA ASN A 186 -21.12 -19.19 -0.64
C ASN A 186 -22.05 -17.99 -0.53
N THR A 187 -22.71 -17.63 -1.64
CA THR A 187 -23.56 -16.43 -1.72
C THR A 187 -24.80 -16.47 -0.82
N SER A 188 -25.12 -17.63 -0.23
CA SER A 188 -26.20 -17.76 0.77
C SER A 188 -25.77 -17.33 2.18
N LEU A 189 -24.47 -17.11 2.41
CA LEU A 189 -23.94 -16.62 3.68
C LEU A 189 -23.93 -15.08 3.73
N PRO A 190 -24.07 -14.46 4.91
CA PRO A 190 -23.94 -13.01 5.05
C PRO A 190 -22.51 -12.56 4.71
N CYS A 191 -22.39 -11.43 4.01
CA CYS A 191 -21.11 -10.78 3.77
C CYS A 191 -20.67 -10.05 5.04
N ILE A 192 -19.92 -10.75 5.87
CA ILE A 192 -19.32 -10.20 7.09
C ILE A 192 -17.84 -9.95 6.87
N ASP A 193 -17.32 -8.94 7.54
CA ASP A 193 -15.89 -8.66 7.55
C ASP A 193 -15.12 -9.73 8.32
N ALA A 194 -13.82 -9.81 8.05
CA ALA A 194 -12.90 -10.71 8.74
C ALA A 194 -11.60 -9.96 9.10
N PRO A 195 -10.81 -10.48 10.06
CA PRO A 195 -9.63 -9.79 10.56
C PRO A 195 -8.55 -9.58 9.49
N THR A 196 -7.87 -8.44 9.55
CA THR A 196 -6.59 -8.22 8.87
C THR A 196 -5.45 -8.66 9.78
N ALA A 197 -4.46 -9.40 9.25
CA ALA A 197 -3.35 -9.90 10.06
C ALA A 197 -2.51 -8.77 10.69
N LEU A 198 -1.94 -7.88 9.86
CA LEU A 198 -1.19 -6.71 10.31
C LEU A 198 -1.91 -5.41 9.89
N PHE A 199 -2.47 -4.72 10.87
CA PHE A 199 -3.17 -3.46 10.66
C PHE A 199 -2.38 -2.29 11.25
N PHE A 200 -1.94 -1.35 10.43
CA PHE A 200 -1.30 -0.12 10.87
C PHE A 200 -2.25 1.06 10.67
N ASN A 201 -2.67 1.68 11.76
CA ASN A 201 -3.56 2.84 11.75
C ASN A 201 -2.82 4.08 12.25
N SER A 202 -2.88 5.17 11.49
CA SER A 202 -2.38 6.48 11.91
C SER A 202 -0.91 6.50 12.34
N CYS A 203 -0.09 5.58 11.80
CA CYS A 203 1.33 5.48 12.14
C CYS A 203 2.18 6.44 11.30
N LYS A 204 3.28 6.95 11.87
CA LYS A 204 4.20 7.86 11.17
C LYS A 204 5.66 7.43 11.32
N ASN A 205 6.43 7.51 10.24
CA ASN A 205 7.81 7.00 10.18
C ASN A 205 7.84 5.52 10.59
N LEU A 206 7.19 4.70 9.76
CA LEU A 206 6.98 3.27 9.99
C LEU A 206 7.86 2.45 9.05
N VAL A 207 8.53 1.45 9.59
CA VAL A 207 9.23 0.42 8.81
C VAL A 207 8.61 -0.95 9.10
N VAL A 208 8.23 -1.68 8.07
CA VAL A 208 7.82 -3.09 8.14
C VAL A 208 8.76 -3.87 7.23
N GLU A 209 9.58 -4.77 7.79
CA GLU A 209 10.68 -5.37 7.03
C GLU A 209 10.90 -6.85 7.32
N GLY A 210 11.03 -7.66 6.26
CA GLY A 210 11.54 -9.02 6.41
C GLY A 210 10.62 -9.94 7.20
N LEU A 211 9.30 -9.89 6.99
CA LEU A 211 8.34 -10.79 7.65
C LEU A 211 7.72 -11.73 6.62
N VAL A 212 7.37 -12.93 7.09
CA VAL A 212 6.43 -13.81 6.41
C VAL A 212 5.04 -13.53 6.96
N VAL A 213 4.09 -13.15 6.12
CA VAL A 213 2.69 -12.93 6.53
C VAL A 213 1.82 -13.86 5.71
N LYS A 214 1.27 -14.90 6.32
CA LYS A 214 0.56 -15.94 5.58
C LYS A 214 -0.86 -16.16 6.10
N ASP A 215 -1.69 -16.68 5.21
CA ASP A 215 -3.03 -17.19 5.50
C ASP A 215 -3.89 -16.20 6.30
N SER A 216 -3.84 -14.91 5.93
CA SER A 216 -4.67 -13.90 6.60
C SER A 216 -6.16 -14.20 6.46
N GLN A 217 -6.93 -13.89 7.49
CA GLN A 217 -8.37 -14.12 7.53
C GLN A 217 -9.12 -13.31 6.46
N GLN A 218 -8.68 -12.07 6.24
CA GLN A 218 -9.03 -11.20 5.11
C GLN A 218 -7.73 -10.64 4.53
N MET A 219 -7.39 -9.37 4.73
CA MET A 219 -6.18 -8.76 4.15
C MET A 219 -4.92 -9.04 4.98
N HIS A 220 -3.74 -9.12 4.36
CA HIS A 220 -2.50 -9.41 5.10
C HIS A 220 -1.92 -8.17 5.78
N VAL A 221 -1.68 -7.09 5.02
CA VAL A 221 -1.07 -5.85 5.55
C VAL A 221 -1.88 -4.64 5.14
N VAL A 222 -2.36 -3.86 6.11
CA VAL A 222 -3.09 -2.61 5.87
C VAL A 222 -2.32 -1.41 6.40
N PHE A 223 -2.13 -0.40 5.56
CA PHE A 223 -1.68 0.94 5.94
C PHE A 223 -2.81 1.94 5.82
N ARG A 224 -3.48 2.22 6.95
CA ARG A 224 -4.57 3.20 7.04
C ARG A 224 -4.07 4.49 7.67
N ARG A 225 -4.25 5.63 6.98
CA ARG A 225 -3.89 6.96 7.48
C ARG A 225 -2.44 7.09 7.93
N CYS A 226 -1.54 6.29 7.35
CA CYS A 226 -0.14 6.28 7.70
C CYS A 226 0.64 7.32 6.87
N THR A 227 1.75 7.82 7.42
CA THR A 227 2.64 8.76 6.72
C THR A 227 4.10 8.35 6.85
N ASP A 228 4.83 8.38 5.74
CA ASP A 228 6.25 8.00 5.68
C ASP A 228 6.44 6.53 6.11
N VAL A 229 6.02 5.62 5.23
CA VAL A 229 6.06 4.17 5.46
C VAL A 229 7.03 3.51 4.49
N LYS A 230 7.86 2.59 4.99
CA LYS A 230 8.65 1.65 4.20
C LYS A 230 8.25 0.22 4.53
N ALA A 231 7.62 -0.47 3.59
CA ALA A 231 7.37 -1.90 3.62
C ALA A 231 8.36 -2.59 2.68
N SER A 232 9.19 -3.52 3.17
CA SER A 232 10.16 -4.19 2.30
C SER A 232 10.51 -5.61 2.67
N LYS A 233 10.90 -6.43 1.69
CA LYS A 233 11.31 -7.82 1.92
C LYS A 233 10.21 -8.65 2.59
N LEU A 234 8.96 -8.39 2.24
CA LEU A 234 7.83 -9.15 2.76
C LEU A 234 7.55 -10.33 1.83
N THR A 235 7.31 -11.49 2.43
CA THR A 235 6.75 -12.66 1.75
C THR A 235 5.32 -12.82 2.24
N ILE A 236 4.36 -12.66 1.34
CA ILE A 236 2.94 -12.70 1.65
C ILE A 236 2.29 -13.83 0.87
N SER A 237 1.59 -14.74 1.55
CA SER A 237 1.05 -15.94 0.90
C SER A 237 -0.31 -16.35 1.46
N ALA A 238 -1.27 -16.64 0.60
CA ALA A 238 -2.50 -17.36 0.91
C ALA A 238 -2.94 -18.18 -0.33
N PRO A 239 -3.76 -19.23 -0.20
CA PRO A 239 -4.26 -19.97 -1.35
C PRO A 239 -4.99 -19.07 -2.35
N GLU A 240 -4.84 -19.30 -3.65
CA GLU A 240 -5.52 -18.53 -4.71
C GLU A 240 -7.05 -18.48 -4.52
N SER A 241 -7.65 -19.52 -3.96
CA SER A 241 -9.09 -19.59 -3.68
C SER A 241 -9.53 -18.90 -2.38
N SER A 242 -8.61 -18.21 -1.69
CA SER A 242 -8.91 -17.49 -0.45
C SER A 242 -9.58 -16.14 -0.76
N PRO A 243 -10.79 -15.88 -0.26
CA PRO A 243 -11.55 -14.69 -0.63
C PRO A 243 -11.02 -13.44 0.07
N ASN A 244 -10.86 -12.34 -0.69
CA ASN A 244 -10.51 -11.01 -0.18
C ASN A 244 -9.19 -10.97 0.61
N THR A 245 -8.23 -11.78 0.18
CA THR A 245 -6.91 -11.87 0.79
C THR A 245 -5.90 -10.91 0.17
N ASP A 246 -6.23 -9.62 0.13
CA ASP A 246 -5.31 -8.60 -0.37
C ASP A 246 -3.93 -8.73 0.31
N GLY A 247 -2.86 -8.57 -0.45
CA GLY A 247 -1.50 -8.60 0.08
C GLY A 247 -1.18 -7.33 0.88
N ILE A 248 -1.05 -6.20 0.20
CA ILE A 248 -0.81 -4.90 0.82
C ILE A 248 -1.87 -3.90 0.41
N HIS A 249 -2.67 -3.44 1.37
CA HIS A 249 -3.72 -2.46 1.18
C HIS A 249 -3.31 -1.08 1.70
N VAL A 250 -3.40 -0.05 0.86
CA VAL A 250 -3.01 1.33 1.18
C VAL A 250 -4.22 2.26 1.07
N THR A 251 -4.63 2.85 2.21
CA THR A 251 -5.82 3.71 2.29
C THR A 251 -5.57 4.96 3.13
N GLY A 252 -5.99 6.13 2.63
CA GLY A 252 -5.81 7.41 3.34
C GLY A 252 -4.36 7.78 3.66
N SER A 253 -3.38 7.16 2.99
CA SER A 253 -1.97 7.16 3.41
C SER A 253 -1.07 7.99 2.49
N LYS A 254 0.04 8.51 3.01
CA LYS A 254 0.95 9.41 2.29
C LYS A 254 2.40 8.93 2.36
N SER A 255 3.13 9.04 1.25
CA SER A 255 4.57 8.71 1.20
C SER A 255 4.83 7.25 1.60
N ILE A 256 4.37 6.33 0.77
CA ILE A 256 4.48 4.88 1.01
C ILE A 256 5.46 4.29 0.01
N LEU A 257 6.46 3.57 0.50
CA LEU A 257 7.40 2.80 -0.30
C LEU A 257 7.21 1.31 0.00
N ILE A 258 6.76 0.56 -0.99
CA ILE A 258 6.65 -0.90 -0.98
C ILE A 258 7.76 -1.41 -1.91
N LYS A 259 8.67 -2.25 -1.41
CA LYS A 259 9.75 -2.74 -2.27
C LYS A 259 10.26 -4.14 -1.92
N ASP A 260 10.77 -4.85 -2.91
CA ASP A 260 11.41 -6.15 -2.71
C ASP A 260 10.45 -7.18 -2.07
N CYS A 261 9.20 -7.26 -2.52
CA CYS A 261 8.19 -8.15 -1.93
C CYS A 261 7.78 -9.27 -2.89
N ILE A 262 7.40 -10.42 -2.32
CA ILE A 262 6.78 -11.55 -3.02
C ILE A 262 5.37 -11.70 -2.44
N ILE A 263 4.36 -11.70 -3.30
CA ILE A 263 2.94 -11.69 -2.89
C ILE A 263 2.16 -12.69 -3.75
N GLU A 264 1.60 -13.69 -3.09
CA GLU A 264 0.79 -14.76 -3.70
C GLU A 264 -0.51 -14.88 -2.90
N THR A 265 -1.65 -14.45 -3.44
CA THR A 265 -2.90 -14.45 -2.66
C THR A 265 -4.10 -14.77 -3.53
N GLY A 266 -5.31 -14.70 -2.96
CA GLY A 266 -6.56 -14.85 -3.71
C GLY A 266 -7.24 -13.53 -4.10
N ASP A 267 -6.61 -12.38 -3.84
CA ASP A 267 -7.13 -11.06 -4.25
C ASP A 267 -5.98 -10.11 -4.66
N ASP A 268 -6.18 -8.79 -4.59
CA ASP A 268 -5.19 -7.80 -5.05
C ASP A 268 -3.84 -7.98 -4.32
N CYS A 269 -2.74 -8.12 -5.06
CA CYS A 269 -1.40 -8.15 -4.46
C CYS A 269 -1.11 -6.84 -3.75
N ILE A 270 -1.42 -5.73 -4.41
CA ILE A 270 -1.36 -4.39 -3.84
C ILE A 270 -2.62 -3.63 -4.27
N SER A 271 -3.39 -3.14 -3.30
CA SER A 271 -4.56 -2.29 -3.53
C SER A 271 -4.31 -0.88 -2.97
N ILE A 272 -4.46 0.15 -3.81
CA ILE A 272 -4.26 1.56 -3.46
C ILE A 272 -5.59 2.29 -3.63
N VAL A 273 -6.19 2.67 -2.51
CA VAL A 273 -7.55 3.24 -2.49
C VAL A 273 -7.57 4.70 -2.03
N SER A 274 -8.79 5.26 -1.94
CA SER A 274 -9.04 6.68 -1.70
C SER A 274 -8.24 7.27 -0.53
N GLY A 275 -7.86 8.54 -0.70
CA GLY A 275 -7.06 9.32 0.24
C GLY A 275 -5.55 9.05 0.15
N SER A 276 -5.12 8.13 -0.71
CA SER A 276 -3.72 7.75 -0.85
C SER A 276 -2.95 8.62 -1.84
N ARG A 277 -1.72 9.02 -1.49
CA ARG A 277 -0.85 9.80 -2.39
C ARG A 277 0.64 9.54 -2.18
N ARG A 278 1.45 9.69 -3.24
CA ARG A 278 2.90 9.40 -3.21
C ARG A 278 3.17 7.96 -2.78
N VAL A 279 2.65 7.02 -3.55
CA VAL A 279 2.87 5.58 -3.33
C VAL A 279 3.82 5.06 -4.39
N ILE A 280 4.89 4.37 -3.97
CA ILE A 280 5.85 3.71 -4.84
C ILE A 280 5.83 2.23 -4.52
N ALA A 281 5.56 1.38 -5.51
CA ALA A 281 5.70 -0.06 -5.43
C ALA A 281 6.78 -0.50 -6.44
N THR A 282 7.86 -1.14 -5.98
CA THR A 282 8.94 -1.54 -6.90
C THR A 282 9.64 -2.84 -6.55
N ARG A 283 10.08 -3.60 -7.57
CA ARG A 283 10.67 -4.94 -7.41
C ARG A 283 9.69 -5.85 -6.67
N ILE A 284 8.53 -6.04 -7.27
CA ILE A 284 7.44 -6.86 -6.75
C ILE A 284 7.28 -8.08 -7.64
N VAL A 285 7.22 -9.26 -7.03
CA VAL A 285 6.74 -10.48 -7.68
C VAL A 285 5.34 -10.73 -7.14
N CYS A 286 4.35 -10.77 -8.03
CA CYS A 286 2.94 -10.90 -7.69
C CYS A 286 2.34 -12.06 -8.48
N GLY A 287 1.65 -12.96 -7.82
CA GLY A 287 0.88 -13.98 -8.52
C GLY A 287 1.03 -15.40 -7.97
N PRO A 288 -0.07 -16.14 -7.78
CA PRO A 288 -1.45 -15.82 -8.19
C PRO A 288 -2.10 -14.68 -7.38
N GLY A 289 -3.26 -14.19 -7.84
CA GLY A 289 -4.01 -13.08 -7.22
C GLY A 289 -4.67 -12.15 -8.26
N HIS A 290 -5.13 -10.96 -7.85
CA HIS A 290 -5.83 -10.01 -8.73
C HIS A 290 -4.92 -8.91 -9.32
N GLY A 291 -3.61 -8.97 -9.10
CA GLY A 291 -2.64 -8.00 -9.62
C GLY A 291 -2.50 -6.75 -8.75
N ILE A 292 -2.09 -5.64 -9.36
CA ILE A 292 -1.93 -4.34 -8.68
C ILE A 292 -3.06 -3.41 -9.09
N SER A 293 -3.89 -3.03 -8.11
CA SER A 293 -5.12 -2.27 -8.34
C SER A 293 -5.08 -0.88 -7.71
N ILE A 294 -5.47 0.12 -8.48
CA ILE A 294 -5.92 1.43 -7.98
C ILE A 294 -7.43 1.38 -7.84
N GLY A 295 -7.93 1.43 -6.60
CA GLY A 295 -9.36 1.36 -6.28
C GLY A 295 -9.80 0.07 -5.59
N SER A 296 -11.10 -0.16 -5.42
CA SER A 296 -12.17 0.60 -6.07
C SER A 296 -12.36 2.01 -5.50
N LEU A 297 -12.64 2.97 -6.38
CA LEU A 297 -12.76 4.38 -6.03
C LEU A 297 -14.19 4.89 -6.23
N GLY A 298 -14.72 5.62 -5.25
CA GLY A 298 -15.98 6.35 -5.39
C GLY A 298 -17.25 5.51 -5.18
N ALA A 299 -17.15 4.38 -4.47
CA ALA A 299 -18.31 3.56 -4.10
C ALA A 299 -19.42 4.40 -3.46
N ASN A 300 -20.69 4.06 -3.69
CA ASN A 300 -21.85 4.78 -3.12
C ASN A 300 -21.85 6.28 -3.42
N ASN A 301 -21.48 6.65 -4.66
CA ASN A 301 -21.41 8.04 -5.12
C ASN A 301 -20.48 8.93 -4.25
N THR A 302 -19.49 8.32 -3.60
CA THR A 302 -18.57 9.05 -2.73
C THR A 302 -17.44 9.70 -3.51
N ARG A 303 -16.81 10.70 -2.88
CA ARG A 303 -15.62 11.34 -3.41
C ARG A 303 -14.37 10.50 -3.10
N ALA A 304 -13.57 10.25 -4.12
CA ALA A 304 -12.32 9.50 -4.01
C ALA A 304 -11.13 10.20 -4.66
N HIS A 305 -9.97 10.06 -4.03
CA HIS A 305 -8.73 10.71 -4.47
C HIS A 305 -7.53 9.77 -4.38
N VAL A 306 -6.87 9.50 -5.51
CA VAL A 306 -5.56 8.86 -5.56
C VAL A 306 -4.63 9.68 -6.46
N SER A 307 -3.40 9.91 -6.03
CA SER A 307 -2.43 10.58 -6.92
C SER A 307 -0.97 10.30 -6.66
N LYS A 308 -0.13 10.51 -7.68
CA LYS A 308 1.33 10.33 -7.61
C LYS A 308 1.68 8.90 -7.21
N VAL A 309 1.28 7.94 -8.05
CA VAL A 309 1.57 6.52 -7.86
C VAL A 309 2.60 6.08 -8.89
N LEU A 310 3.63 5.36 -8.44
CA LEU A 310 4.61 4.72 -9.31
C LEU A 310 4.64 3.22 -8.99
N VAL A 311 4.37 2.41 -10.00
CA VAL A 311 4.56 0.96 -9.98
C VAL A 311 5.69 0.66 -10.98
N ASP A 312 6.82 0.14 -10.50
CA ASP A 312 8.05 -0.01 -11.29
C ASP A 312 8.75 -1.33 -11.06
N LYS A 313 9.19 -2.03 -12.11
CA LYS A 313 9.93 -3.31 -11.99
C LYS A 313 9.07 -4.36 -11.29
N VAL A 314 7.99 -4.75 -11.94
CA VAL A 314 7.02 -5.74 -11.40
C VAL A 314 6.96 -6.94 -12.32
N VAL A 315 6.89 -8.13 -11.71
CA VAL A 315 6.59 -9.38 -12.42
C VAL A 315 5.24 -9.88 -11.92
N LEU A 316 4.29 -10.08 -12.83
CA LEU A 316 2.96 -10.63 -12.57
C LEU A 316 2.86 -12.03 -13.19
N LYS A 317 2.41 -13.03 -12.43
CA LYS A 317 2.32 -14.43 -12.89
C LYS A 317 0.97 -15.05 -12.57
N GLY A 318 0.23 -15.54 -13.54
CA GLY A 318 -1.04 -16.23 -13.29
C GLY A 318 -2.07 -15.37 -12.53
N THR A 319 -1.98 -14.05 -12.63
CA THR A 319 -2.92 -13.15 -11.95
C THR A 319 -4.15 -12.88 -12.82
N THR A 320 -5.30 -12.63 -12.18
CA THR A 320 -6.53 -12.30 -12.94
C THR A 320 -6.47 -10.93 -13.60
N ASN A 321 -5.63 -10.01 -13.10
CA ASN A 321 -5.33 -8.74 -13.75
C ASN A 321 -3.85 -8.42 -13.60
N GLY A 322 -3.31 -7.60 -14.48
CA GLY A 322 -1.96 -7.07 -14.33
C GLY A 322 -1.96 -5.78 -13.53
N VAL A 323 -2.08 -4.65 -14.23
CA VAL A 323 -2.20 -3.31 -13.65
C VAL A 323 -3.59 -2.75 -13.93
N ARG A 324 -4.32 -2.42 -12.86
CA ARG A 324 -5.76 -2.11 -12.95
C ARG A 324 -6.10 -0.78 -12.28
N ILE A 325 -6.97 0.00 -12.89
CA ILE A 325 -7.66 1.14 -12.27
C ILE A 325 -9.16 0.85 -12.30
N LYS A 326 -9.81 0.78 -11.13
CA LYS A 326 -11.24 0.47 -11.01
C LYS A 326 -11.98 1.57 -10.25
N THR A 327 -12.98 2.19 -10.85
CA THR A 327 -13.80 3.25 -10.22
C THR A 327 -15.28 2.97 -10.39
N TRP A 328 -16.05 3.22 -9.34
CA TRP A 328 -17.49 3.02 -9.34
C TRP A 328 -18.21 4.07 -10.17
N GLN A 329 -19.26 3.63 -10.88
CA GLN A 329 -20.24 4.55 -11.46
C GLN A 329 -20.86 5.43 -10.37
N GLY A 330 -21.06 6.70 -10.68
CA GLY A 330 -21.62 7.68 -9.75
C GLY A 330 -20.60 8.36 -8.83
N GLY A 331 -19.40 7.80 -8.71
CA GLY A 331 -18.33 8.37 -7.87
C GLY A 331 -17.86 9.76 -8.35
N HIS A 332 -17.12 10.46 -7.48
CA HIS A 332 -16.54 11.77 -7.80
C HIS A 332 -15.06 11.85 -7.39
N GLY A 333 -14.33 12.85 -7.91
CA GLY A 333 -12.94 13.10 -7.52
C GLY A 333 -11.95 12.73 -8.62
N TYR A 334 -10.80 12.14 -8.26
CA TYR A 334 -9.76 11.84 -9.25
C TYR A 334 -8.85 10.66 -8.91
N ALA A 335 -8.34 10.02 -9.96
CA ALA A 335 -7.14 9.17 -9.96
C ALA A 335 -6.17 9.74 -11.00
N LYS A 336 -5.03 10.32 -10.57
CA LYS A 336 -4.14 11.03 -11.51
C LYS A 336 -2.65 10.98 -11.19
N HIS A 337 -1.82 11.20 -12.19
CA HIS A 337 -0.35 11.10 -12.09
C HIS A 337 0.04 9.69 -11.61
N ILE A 338 -0.37 8.68 -12.38
CA ILE A 338 -0.13 7.28 -12.09
C ILE A 338 0.80 6.75 -13.18
N LYS A 339 1.82 6.00 -12.80
CA LYS A 339 2.77 5.42 -13.75
C LYS A 339 2.97 3.95 -13.44
N PHE A 340 2.67 3.11 -14.41
CA PHE A 340 3.02 1.70 -14.45
C PHE A 340 4.16 1.54 -15.43
N GLN A 341 5.32 1.05 -14.98
CA GLN A 341 6.48 0.91 -15.84
C GLN A 341 7.33 -0.32 -15.55
N ASN A 342 8.02 -0.82 -16.58
CA ASN A 342 8.91 -1.99 -16.47
C ASN A 342 8.16 -3.17 -15.84
N VAL A 343 7.05 -3.55 -16.47
CA VAL A 343 6.16 -4.61 -15.99
C VAL A 343 6.28 -5.80 -16.91
N PHE A 344 6.61 -6.96 -16.35
CA PHE A 344 6.63 -8.22 -17.06
C PHE A 344 5.43 -9.07 -16.62
N MET A 345 4.71 -9.65 -17.58
CA MET A 345 3.52 -10.47 -17.32
C MET A 345 3.71 -11.88 -17.87
N HIS A 346 3.36 -12.89 -17.08
CA HIS A 346 3.28 -14.27 -17.50
C HIS A 346 1.87 -14.78 -17.23
N ASP A 347 1.15 -15.10 -18.29
CA ASP A 347 -0.17 -15.72 -18.21
C ASP A 347 -1.14 -14.91 -17.32
N VAL A 348 -1.20 -13.60 -17.58
CA VAL A 348 -2.06 -12.69 -16.83
C VAL A 348 -3.39 -12.54 -17.57
N ARG A 349 -4.52 -12.80 -16.90
CA ARG A 349 -5.81 -12.85 -17.60
C ARG A 349 -6.25 -11.52 -18.21
N ASN A 350 -6.18 -10.42 -17.45
CA ASN A 350 -6.48 -9.07 -17.93
C ASN A 350 -5.28 -8.14 -17.68
N PRO A 351 -4.26 -8.13 -18.55
CA PRO A 351 -3.00 -7.42 -18.36
C PRO A 351 -3.14 -5.93 -17.98
N ILE A 352 -3.85 -5.13 -18.77
CA ILE A 352 -4.00 -3.69 -18.52
C ILE A 352 -5.48 -3.34 -18.50
N VAL A 353 -5.96 -2.77 -17.39
CA VAL A 353 -7.38 -2.42 -17.23
C VAL A 353 -7.56 -1.01 -16.68
N ILE A 354 -8.40 -0.21 -17.34
CA ILE A 354 -9.10 0.92 -16.73
C ILE A 354 -10.59 0.66 -16.86
N ASN A 355 -11.30 0.57 -15.74
CA ASN A 355 -12.75 0.39 -15.71
C ASN A 355 -13.37 1.47 -14.82
N GLN A 356 -13.96 2.50 -15.44
CA GLN A 356 -14.74 3.54 -14.75
C GLN A 356 -16.22 3.19 -14.59
N ASN A 357 -16.67 2.07 -15.17
CA ASN A 357 -18.05 1.59 -15.11
C ASN A 357 -18.24 0.46 -14.09
N TYR A 358 -17.31 0.33 -13.14
CA TYR A 358 -17.32 -0.75 -12.17
C TYR A 358 -18.58 -0.72 -11.33
N CYS A 359 -19.22 -1.87 -11.18
CA CYS A 359 -20.24 -2.07 -10.16
C CYS A 359 -20.33 -3.54 -9.74
N ASP A 360 -20.50 -3.79 -8.44
CA ASP A 360 -20.62 -5.14 -7.86
C ASP A 360 -22.07 -5.64 -7.96
N SER A 361 -22.54 -5.86 -9.18
CA SER A 361 -23.88 -6.36 -9.50
C SER A 361 -23.83 -7.36 -10.64
N ARG A 362 -24.69 -8.39 -10.59
CA ARG A 362 -24.86 -9.36 -11.70
C ARG A 362 -25.56 -8.73 -12.91
N ILE A 363 -26.33 -7.67 -12.68
CA ILE A 363 -26.99 -6.89 -13.72
C ILE A 363 -26.15 -5.63 -13.96
N PRO A 364 -25.80 -5.28 -15.21
CA PRO A 364 -25.11 -4.03 -15.51
C PRO A 364 -25.82 -2.84 -14.87
N CYS A 365 -25.08 -2.05 -14.11
CA CYS A 365 -25.64 -0.88 -13.46
C CYS A 365 -25.96 0.19 -14.49
N HIS A 366 -27.05 0.92 -14.26
CA HIS A 366 -27.42 2.05 -15.10
C HIS A 366 -26.28 3.08 -15.17
N GLU A 367 -26.05 3.58 -16.38
CA GLU A 367 -25.05 4.62 -16.62
C GLU A 367 -25.35 5.84 -15.74
N GLN A 368 -24.35 6.26 -14.98
CA GLN A 368 -24.45 7.45 -14.12
C GLN A 368 -23.73 8.66 -14.73
N SER A 369 -24.21 9.85 -14.41
CA SER A 369 -23.68 11.13 -14.94
C SER A 369 -22.37 11.59 -14.27
N SER A 370 -21.96 10.94 -13.18
CA SER A 370 -20.70 11.21 -12.49
C SER A 370 -19.78 10.00 -12.48
N ALA A 371 -18.48 10.26 -12.53
CA ALA A 371 -17.44 9.26 -12.32
C ALA A 371 -16.20 9.91 -11.68
N VAL A 372 -15.35 9.08 -11.06
CA VAL A 372 -14.02 9.50 -10.62
C VAL A 372 -13.18 9.77 -11.86
N ALA A 373 -12.67 11.00 -12.03
CA ALA A 373 -11.89 11.35 -13.22
C ALA A 373 -10.53 10.62 -13.23
N VAL A 374 -10.26 9.83 -14.28
CA VAL A 374 -8.97 9.16 -14.50
C VAL A 374 -8.18 9.94 -15.53
N SER A 375 -6.98 10.42 -15.17
CA SER A 375 -6.16 11.18 -16.11
C SER A 375 -4.67 11.15 -15.80
N SER A 376 -3.83 11.48 -16.78
CA SER A 376 -2.37 11.52 -16.59
C SER A 376 -1.82 10.18 -16.09
N VAL A 377 -2.15 9.12 -16.83
CA VAL A 377 -1.70 7.75 -16.56
C VAL A 377 -0.70 7.35 -17.63
N ILE A 378 0.45 6.81 -17.22
CA ILE A 378 1.48 6.34 -18.14
C ILE A 378 1.65 4.83 -17.96
N TYR A 379 1.49 4.09 -19.05
CA TYR A 379 1.85 2.69 -19.18
C TYR A 379 3.11 2.61 -20.05
N ARG A 380 4.22 2.14 -19.50
CA ARG A 380 5.52 2.18 -20.19
C ARG A 380 6.33 0.90 -20.05
N ASN A 381 6.82 0.34 -21.14
CA ASN A 381 7.66 -0.88 -21.12
C ASN A 381 6.93 -2.00 -20.36
N ILE A 382 5.78 -2.40 -20.91
CA ILE A 382 4.95 -3.49 -20.37
C ILE A 382 4.95 -4.62 -21.39
N LYS A 383 5.48 -5.78 -20.99
CA LYS A 383 5.68 -6.92 -21.90
C LYS A 383 5.20 -8.22 -21.28
N GLY A 384 4.79 -9.18 -22.09
CA GLY A 384 4.48 -10.52 -21.60
C GLY A 384 3.32 -11.21 -22.28
N THR A 385 2.75 -12.19 -21.59
CA THR A 385 1.63 -12.99 -22.09
C THR A 385 0.33 -12.75 -21.36
N SER A 386 -0.77 -12.75 -22.12
CA SER A 386 -2.15 -12.69 -21.66
C SER A 386 -2.78 -14.08 -21.64
N ALA A 387 -3.48 -14.42 -20.56
CA ALA A 387 -4.24 -15.67 -20.44
C ALA A 387 -5.61 -15.60 -21.15
N SER A 388 -6.04 -14.40 -21.54
CA SER A 388 -7.25 -14.18 -22.31
C SER A 388 -6.97 -13.41 -23.59
N GLU A 389 -7.91 -13.46 -24.54
CA GLU A 389 -7.81 -12.71 -25.78
C GLU A 389 -7.69 -11.19 -25.51
N MET A 390 -8.46 -10.66 -24.56
CA MET A 390 -8.49 -9.24 -24.24
C MET A 390 -7.30 -8.85 -23.34
N ALA A 391 -6.22 -8.35 -23.95
CA ALA A 391 -5.03 -7.94 -23.20
C ALA A 391 -5.14 -6.53 -22.61
N MET A 392 -5.84 -5.62 -23.29
CA MET A 392 -6.02 -4.25 -22.83
C MET A 392 -7.49 -3.84 -22.85
N GLU A 393 -8.01 -3.40 -21.72
CA GLU A 393 -9.38 -2.91 -21.59
C GLU A 393 -9.40 -1.50 -21.01
N PHE A 394 -9.90 -0.54 -21.79
CA PHE A 394 -10.03 0.87 -21.40
C PHE A 394 -11.49 1.29 -21.48
N ASP A 395 -12.26 0.91 -20.47
CA ASP A 395 -13.67 1.21 -20.36
C ASP A 395 -13.93 2.46 -19.50
N CYS A 396 -13.89 3.62 -20.14
CA CYS A 396 -14.04 4.91 -19.48
C CYS A 396 -15.49 5.42 -19.55
N SER A 397 -15.84 6.35 -18.65
CA SER A 397 -17.18 6.93 -18.57
C SER A 397 -17.41 7.97 -19.67
N ARG A 398 -18.61 8.02 -20.25
CA ARG A 398 -18.99 9.05 -21.23
C ARG A 398 -18.93 10.46 -20.68
N SER A 399 -19.35 10.62 -19.42
CA SER A 399 -19.40 11.92 -18.74
C SER A 399 -18.03 12.40 -18.29
N HIS A 400 -17.08 11.46 -18.07
CA HIS A 400 -15.72 11.73 -17.64
C HIS A 400 -14.71 10.87 -18.41
N PRO A 401 -14.54 11.10 -19.73
CA PRO A 401 -13.60 10.34 -20.55
C PRO A 401 -12.19 10.32 -19.94
N CYS A 402 -11.49 9.20 -20.08
CA CYS A 402 -10.10 9.12 -19.65
C CYS A 402 -9.22 9.96 -20.58
N GLY A 403 -8.40 10.84 -20.02
CA GLY A 403 -7.57 11.77 -20.78
C GLY A 403 -6.12 11.82 -20.34
N HIS A 404 -5.24 12.26 -21.23
CA HIS A 404 -3.79 12.32 -21.00
C HIS A 404 -3.21 10.95 -20.61
N ILE A 405 -3.62 9.90 -21.34
CA ILE A 405 -3.08 8.56 -21.16
C ILE A 405 -1.94 8.35 -22.15
N VAL A 406 -0.82 7.80 -21.68
CA VAL A 406 0.33 7.47 -22.55
C VAL A 406 0.51 5.96 -22.55
N LEU A 407 0.48 5.38 -23.75
CA LEU A 407 0.86 4.00 -24.02
C LEU A 407 2.24 4.04 -24.69
N GLN A 408 3.25 3.46 -24.05
CA GLN A 408 4.62 3.49 -24.54
C GLN A 408 5.27 2.12 -24.43
N GLU A 409 5.78 1.59 -25.55
CA GLU A 409 6.51 0.31 -25.58
C GLU A 409 5.74 -0.83 -24.87
N ILE A 410 4.58 -1.18 -25.42
CA ILE A 410 3.72 -2.25 -24.87
C ILE A 410 3.78 -3.44 -25.84
N GLU A 411 4.11 -4.63 -25.34
CA GLU A 411 4.14 -5.87 -26.11
C GLU A 411 3.47 -7.01 -25.34
N LEU A 412 2.16 -7.14 -25.51
CA LEU A 412 1.33 -8.17 -24.92
C LEU A 412 0.79 -9.08 -26.02
N VAL A 413 1.02 -10.38 -25.88
CA VAL A 413 0.53 -11.43 -26.78
C VAL A 413 -0.21 -12.48 -25.98
N GLY A 414 -1.06 -13.27 -26.60
CA GLY A 414 -1.62 -14.46 -25.97
C GLY A 414 -0.55 -15.53 -25.74
N GLU A 415 -0.89 -16.55 -24.96
CA GLU A 415 -0.05 -17.74 -24.79
C GLU A 415 0.35 -18.34 -26.15
N GLY A 416 1.57 -18.88 -26.23
CA GLY A 416 2.12 -19.42 -27.48
C GLY A 416 2.32 -18.38 -28.59
N GLY A 417 2.21 -17.09 -28.29
CA GLY A 417 2.31 -16.02 -29.28
C GLY A 417 1.00 -15.75 -30.04
N ALA A 418 -0.13 -16.25 -29.53
CA ALA A 418 -1.44 -15.97 -30.12
C ALA A 418 -1.72 -14.46 -30.16
N PRO A 419 -2.49 -13.97 -31.14
CA PRO A 419 -2.93 -12.57 -31.15
C PRO A 419 -3.72 -12.24 -29.88
N ALA A 420 -3.47 -11.06 -29.33
CA ALA A 420 -4.30 -10.47 -28.30
C ALA A 420 -5.11 -9.30 -28.89
N THR A 421 -6.18 -8.90 -28.23
CA THR A 421 -7.06 -7.80 -28.62
C THR A 421 -7.08 -6.71 -27.56
N SER A 422 -7.68 -5.57 -27.92
CA SER A 422 -7.91 -4.49 -26.98
C SER A 422 -9.31 -3.90 -27.16
N PHE A 423 -9.82 -3.29 -26.09
CA PHE A 423 -11.13 -2.63 -26.09
C PHE A 423 -10.99 -1.21 -25.53
N CYS A 424 -11.68 -0.26 -26.13
CA CYS A 424 -11.69 1.13 -25.68
C CYS A 424 -13.07 1.77 -25.79
N ARG A 425 -13.44 2.54 -24.78
CA ARG A 425 -14.64 3.38 -24.77
C ARG A 425 -14.34 4.68 -24.04
N PHE A 426 -14.64 5.82 -24.68
CA PHE A 426 -14.38 7.17 -24.15
C PHE A 426 -12.95 7.36 -23.60
N PHE A 427 -11.97 6.85 -24.35
CA PHE A 427 -10.57 6.80 -23.97
C PHE A 427 -9.74 7.66 -24.93
N GLN A 428 -8.90 8.54 -24.40
CA GLN A 428 -7.98 9.38 -25.18
C GLN A 428 -6.53 9.08 -24.76
N TRP A 429 -5.69 8.77 -25.74
CA TRP A 429 -4.31 8.36 -25.49
C TRP A 429 -3.33 8.94 -26.51
N VAL A 430 -2.05 8.84 -26.16
CA VAL A 430 -0.90 9.08 -27.03
C VAL A 430 -0.07 7.80 -27.06
N GLU A 431 0.32 7.39 -28.26
CA GLU A 431 1.19 6.23 -28.50
C GLU A 431 2.62 6.68 -28.71
N ILE A 432 3.57 5.98 -28.08
CA ILE A 432 5.00 6.21 -28.27
C ILE A 432 5.68 4.85 -28.45
N GLY A 433 6.25 4.63 -29.64
CA GLY A 433 6.92 3.38 -29.96
C GLY A 433 5.94 2.25 -30.28
N LYS A 434 6.36 1.00 -30.08
CA LYS A 434 5.59 -0.17 -30.49
C LYS A 434 4.52 -0.52 -29.45
N ILE A 435 3.28 -0.70 -29.92
CA ILE A 435 2.13 -1.06 -29.09
C ILE A 435 1.46 -2.32 -29.68
N ILE A 436 1.55 -3.43 -28.95
CA ILE A 436 0.90 -4.71 -29.25
C ILE A 436 0.12 -5.16 -28.02
N PRO A 437 -1.17 -5.51 -28.16
CA PRO A 437 -1.96 -5.38 -29.39
C PRO A 437 -2.21 -3.91 -29.77
N ALA A 438 -2.60 -3.66 -31.02
CA ALA A 438 -2.97 -2.32 -31.44
C ALA A 438 -4.10 -1.78 -30.54
N PRO A 439 -4.00 -0.55 -29.99
CA PRO A 439 -5.04 -0.01 -29.12
C PRO A 439 -6.34 0.22 -29.87
N CYS A 440 -7.44 -0.22 -29.28
CA CYS A 440 -8.80 0.05 -29.72
C CYS A 440 -9.12 -0.48 -31.13
N ALA A 441 -8.53 -1.62 -31.51
CA ALA A 441 -8.63 -2.24 -32.83
C ALA A 441 -9.52 -3.48 -32.87
#